data_AF-A0A8C6UGF3-F1
#
_entry.id   AF-A0A8C6UGF3-F1
#
_cell.length_a   1.000
_cell.length_b   1.000
_cell.length_c   1.000
_cell.angle_alpha   90.00
_cell.angle_beta   90.00
_cell.angle_gamma   90.00
#
_symmetry.space_group_name_H-M   'P 1'
#
loop_
_entity.id
_entity.type
_entity.pdbx_description
1 polymer ?
#
loop_
_entity_poly.entity_id
_entity_poly.type
_entity_poly.pdbx_seq_one_letter_code
_entity_poly.pdbx_strand_id
1 'polypeptide(L)'
;MFIYRGAWEWSPLQEALEEKLKNPLAVAQLLERVRALLGRDRSLQDTPSARAAQLGPQTLVNLFNSPLYSDVIFMVQGSVLPAHRAVLVARCDVMAAMFSGKYAEARSRVVPIHGVSPDAFLSFLEYLYTDSCCPASVLQAMAVLVCAEMYQVKRLQHLCEVCVCAYLQSMPSRELASTGISVVRLLRRAKCHNAEQLYIWLLHFIANNYLIFSHKPDFMELSEEERDTVERLRWPSRGYLQELNEYQQKRRKLRRTRCCVM
;
A
#
# COMPACT_ATOMS: atom_id res chain seq x y z
N MET A 1 42.85 5.78 10.34
CA MET A 1 42.96 6.80 11.42
C MET A 1 42.33 8.08 10.89
N PHE A 2 41.03 8.29 11.13
CA PHE A 2 40.30 9.49 10.69
C PHE A 2 39.77 10.20 11.93
N ILE A 3 40.43 11.29 12.31
CA ILE A 3 40.02 12.17 13.41
C ILE A 3 39.10 13.23 12.81
N TYR A 4 37.86 13.27 13.28
CA TYR A 4 36.84 14.25 12.90
C TYR A 4 37.30 15.68 13.25
N ARG A 5 37.35 16.57 12.26
CA ARG A 5 37.61 18.01 12.41
C ARG A 5 36.32 18.75 12.78
N GLY A 6 35.86 18.61 14.03
CA GLY A 6 34.64 19.30 14.53
C GLY A 6 34.74 19.92 15.92
N ALA A 7 35.92 19.90 16.56
CA ALA A 7 36.08 20.26 17.97
C ALA A 7 36.78 21.61 18.20
N TRP A 8 36.37 22.68 17.49
CA TRP A 8 37.05 23.99 17.59
C TRP A 8 36.26 25.06 18.36
N GLU A 9 35.11 24.74 18.95
CA GLU A 9 34.29 25.72 19.70
C GLU A 9 33.99 25.29 21.14
N TRP A 10 34.70 24.30 21.69
CA TRP A 10 34.46 23.85 23.06
C TRP A 10 34.89 24.86 24.13
N SER A 11 36.02 25.53 23.93
CA SER A 11 36.54 26.53 24.87
C SER A 11 35.65 27.77 25.00
N PRO A 12 35.20 28.41 23.89
CA PRO A 12 34.27 29.54 23.94
C PRO A 12 32.92 29.17 24.57
N LEU A 13 32.43 27.97 24.28
CA LEU A 13 31.15 27.48 24.77
C LEU A 13 31.23 27.15 26.27
N GLN A 14 32.38 26.63 26.72
CA GLN A 14 32.67 26.41 28.14
C GLN A 14 32.77 27.73 28.91
N GLU A 15 33.48 28.74 28.39
CA GLU A 15 33.55 30.07 29.01
C GLU A 15 32.18 30.76 29.07
N ALA A 16 31.39 30.68 27.99
CA ALA A 16 30.03 31.22 27.96
C ALA A 16 29.09 30.50 28.96
N LEU A 17 29.26 29.18 29.15
CA LEU A 17 28.54 28.43 30.17
C LEU A 17 28.95 28.87 31.57
N GLU A 18 30.25 28.98 31.85
CA GLU A 18 30.78 29.40 33.15
C GLU A 18 30.34 30.82 33.52
N GLU A 19 30.29 31.74 32.55
CA GLU A 19 29.81 33.10 32.76
C GLU A 19 28.30 33.12 33.06
N LYS A 20 27.50 32.32 32.35
CA LYS A 20 26.06 32.16 32.61
C LYS A 20 25.77 31.47 33.95
N LEU A 21 26.66 30.59 34.41
CA LEU A 21 26.60 29.92 35.72
C LEU A 21 26.97 30.83 36.89
N LYS A 22 27.72 31.91 36.68
CA LYS A 22 28.02 32.92 37.71
C LYS A 22 26.84 33.82 38.05
N ASN A 23 25.79 33.86 37.21
CA ASN A 23 24.60 34.66 37.47
C ASN A 23 23.58 33.84 38.28
N PRO A 24 23.44 34.10 39.60
CA PRO A 24 22.59 33.28 40.47
C PRO A 24 21.11 33.34 40.07
N LEU A 25 20.66 34.44 39.45
CA LEU A 25 19.28 34.61 38.99
C LEU A 25 19.00 33.76 37.74
N ALA A 26 19.95 33.69 36.81
CA ALA A 26 19.83 32.88 35.60
C ALA A 26 19.86 31.38 35.92
N VAL A 27 20.71 30.97 36.87
CA VAL A 27 20.76 29.58 37.37
C VAL A 27 19.45 29.23 38.09
N ALA A 28 18.89 30.13 38.90
CA ALA A 28 17.60 29.90 39.56
C ALA A 28 16.45 29.74 38.55
N GLN A 29 16.40 30.57 37.50
CA GLN A 29 15.40 30.47 36.43
C GLN A 29 15.56 29.20 35.59
N LEU A 30 16.80 28.77 35.35
CA LEU A 30 17.08 27.52 34.65
C LEU A 30 16.67 26.31 35.51
N LEU A 31 16.97 26.33 36.82
CA LEU A 31 16.55 25.29 37.77
C LEU A 31 15.03 25.25 37.93
N GLU A 32 14.34 26.39 37.91
CA GLU A 32 12.88 26.48 37.88
C GLU A 32 12.31 25.86 36.60
N ARG A 33 12.86 26.17 35.43
CA ARG A 33 12.45 25.55 34.16
C ARG A 33 12.73 24.05 34.14
N VAL A 34 13.88 23.62 34.64
CA VAL A 34 14.24 22.20 34.78
C VAL A 34 13.31 21.51 35.77
N ARG A 35 12.96 22.15 36.89
CA ARG A 35 11.96 21.63 37.85
C ARG A 35 10.55 21.61 37.27
N ALA A 36 10.18 22.56 36.42
CA ALA A 36 8.89 22.56 35.72
C ALA A 36 8.82 21.44 34.66
N LEU A 37 9.93 21.18 33.98
CA LEU A 37 10.08 20.05 33.05
C LEU A 37 10.07 18.71 33.79
N LEU A 38 10.82 18.58 34.88
CA LEU A 38 10.88 17.37 35.72
C LEU A 38 9.62 17.16 36.58
N GLY A 39 8.88 18.23 36.87
CA GLY A 39 7.65 18.21 37.68
C GLY A 39 6.41 17.79 36.91
N ARG A 40 6.42 17.92 35.57
CA ARG A 40 5.38 17.36 34.70
C ARG A 40 5.47 15.84 34.53
N ASP A 41 6.59 15.22 34.91
CA ASP A 41 6.86 13.81 34.64
C ASP A 41 6.74 12.90 35.88
N ARG A 42 6.24 13.41 37.02
CA ARG A 42 6.12 12.62 38.25
C ARG A 42 4.85 11.76 38.37
N SER A 43 4.08 11.57 37.29
CA SER A 43 2.95 10.61 37.29
C SER A 43 3.25 9.25 36.64
N LEU A 44 4.45 9.03 36.09
CA LEU A 44 4.83 7.72 35.53
C LEU A 44 6.24 7.39 36.01
N GLN A 45 6.35 6.51 37.00
CA GLN A 45 7.60 5.80 37.27
C GLN A 45 7.87 4.84 36.10
N ASP A 46 8.35 5.36 34.99
CA ASP A 46 8.81 4.59 33.84
C ASP A 46 10.23 4.09 34.10
N THR A 47 10.35 3.08 34.94
CA THR A 47 11.54 2.21 34.88
C THR A 47 11.42 1.33 33.63
N PRO A 48 12.48 1.15 32.82
CA PRO A 48 12.44 0.28 31.65
C PRO A 48 12.10 -1.19 32.01
N SER A 49 12.34 -1.57 33.27
CA SER A 49 12.01 -2.87 33.83
C SER A 49 10.50 -3.04 34.13
N ALA A 50 9.78 -1.99 34.55
CA ALA A 50 8.34 -2.07 34.82
C ALA A 50 7.49 -2.21 33.54
N ARG A 51 7.91 -1.57 32.43
CA ARG A 51 7.26 -1.76 31.12
C ARG A 51 7.43 -3.18 30.59
N ALA A 52 8.59 -3.80 30.80
CA ALA A 52 8.83 -5.17 30.36
C ALA A 52 8.03 -6.21 31.17
N ALA A 53 7.72 -5.92 32.44
CA ALA A 53 7.04 -6.84 33.36
C ALA A 53 5.52 -6.97 33.14
N GLN A 54 4.90 -6.13 32.29
CA GLN A 54 3.46 -6.14 32.03
C GLN A 54 3.05 -6.68 30.66
N LEU A 55 3.99 -7.00 29.78
CA LEU A 55 3.66 -7.56 28.47
C LEU A 55 3.60 -9.09 28.58
N GLY A 56 2.39 -9.64 28.33
CA GLY A 56 2.24 -11.05 27.96
C GLY A 56 3.08 -11.40 26.71
N PRO A 57 3.03 -12.65 26.21
CA PRO A 57 3.85 -13.08 25.08
C PRO A 57 3.75 -12.09 23.91
N GLN A 58 4.86 -11.41 23.62
CA GLN A 58 4.93 -10.41 22.57
C GLN A 58 5.00 -11.12 21.23
N THR A 59 3.92 -11.05 20.45
CA THR A 59 3.92 -11.48 19.06
C THR A 59 4.44 -10.36 18.17
N LEU A 60 4.95 -10.69 16.98
CA LEU A 60 5.36 -9.67 16.00
C LEU A 60 4.21 -8.72 15.64
N VAL A 61 2.96 -9.20 15.67
CA VAL A 61 1.77 -8.39 15.46
C VAL A 61 1.67 -7.23 16.46
N ASN A 62 2.06 -7.45 17.73
CA ASN A 62 2.02 -6.40 18.75
C ASN A 62 3.10 -5.31 18.56
N LEU A 63 4.14 -5.61 17.77
CA LEU A 63 5.21 -4.67 17.43
C LEU A 63 4.91 -3.86 16.16
N PHE A 64 3.91 -4.27 15.38
CA PHE A 64 3.51 -3.55 14.18
C PHE A 64 3.05 -2.13 14.52
N ASN A 65 3.63 -1.14 13.81
CA ASN A 65 3.36 0.29 13.99
C ASN A 65 3.50 0.77 15.46
N SER A 66 4.31 0.07 16.26
CA SER A 66 4.56 0.41 17.66
C SER A 66 5.88 1.16 17.80
N PRO A 67 5.94 2.25 18.59
CA PRO A 67 7.19 2.94 18.87
C PRO A 67 8.13 2.13 19.77
N LEU A 68 7.60 1.13 20.49
CA LEU A 68 8.37 0.27 21.39
C LEU A 68 9.43 -0.50 20.60
N TYR A 69 10.71 -0.37 20.97
CA TYR A 69 11.87 -0.97 20.29
C TYR A 69 12.09 -0.56 18.82
N SER A 70 11.35 0.43 18.32
CA SER A 70 11.52 0.93 16.95
C SER A 70 12.88 1.64 16.76
N ASP A 71 13.64 1.16 15.78
CA ASP A 71 14.97 1.66 15.39
C ASP A 71 14.93 2.39 14.03
N VAL A 72 13.77 2.43 13.37
CA VAL A 72 13.53 3.21 12.15
C VAL A 72 12.12 3.81 12.16
N ILE A 73 11.99 4.98 11.55
CA ILE A 73 10.72 5.71 11.38
C ILE A 73 10.59 6.09 9.90
N PHE A 74 9.49 5.68 9.27
CA PHE A 74 9.18 6.09 7.91
C PHE A 74 8.32 7.35 7.89
N MET A 75 8.66 8.28 7.01
CA MET A 75 7.88 9.49 6.74
C MET A 75 7.18 9.32 5.39
N VAL A 76 5.87 9.10 5.40
CA VAL A 76 5.06 8.86 4.19
C VAL A 76 4.01 9.95 4.09
N GLN A 77 4.16 10.89 3.15
CA GLN A 77 3.20 12.01 2.96
C GLN A 77 2.83 12.74 4.28
N GLY A 78 3.80 12.93 5.17
CA GLY A 78 3.61 13.57 6.50
C GLY A 78 3.17 12.62 7.61
N SER A 79 2.83 11.36 7.31
CA SER A 79 2.53 10.33 8.30
C SER A 79 3.82 9.71 8.87
N VAL A 80 3.81 9.44 10.17
CA VAL A 80 4.94 8.88 10.92
C VAL A 80 4.66 7.42 11.22
N LEU A 81 5.47 6.51 10.66
CA LEU A 81 5.28 5.06 10.80
C LEU A 81 6.53 4.42 11.43
N PRO A 82 6.53 4.16 12.75
CA PRO A 82 7.62 3.44 13.41
C PRO A 82 7.68 1.97 12.97
N ALA A 83 8.89 1.46 12.78
CA ALA A 83 9.14 0.07 12.40
C ALA A 83 10.47 -0.45 12.97
N HIS A 84 10.77 -1.71 12.68
CA HIS A 84 11.91 -2.44 13.24
C HIS A 84 12.77 -3.02 12.12
N ARG A 85 13.99 -2.50 11.93
CA ARG A 85 14.89 -2.92 10.84
C ARG A 85 15.12 -4.43 10.83
N ALA A 86 15.24 -5.05 12.01
CA ALA A 86 15.42 -6.50 12.13
C ALA A 86 14.32 -7.30 11.40
N VAL A 87 13.05 -6.88 11.52
CA VAL A 87 11.92 -7.51 10.83
C VAL A 87 11.97 -7.20 9.33
N LEU A 88 12.21 -5.94 8.97
CA LEU A 88 12.20 -5.48 7.58
C LEU A 88 13.28 -6.16 6.74
N VAL A 89 14.52 -6.19 7.25
CA VAL A 89 15.68 -6.81 6.58
C VAL A 89 15.49 -8.32 6.43
N ALA A 90 14.85 -8.98 7.41
CA ALA A 90 14.59 -10.41 7.34
C ALA A 90 13.49 -10.79 6.32
N ARG A 91 12.65 -9.83 5.91
CA ARG A 91 11.41 -10.10 5.15
C ARG A 91 11.36 -9.39 3.78
N CYS A 92 12.28 -8.49 3.50
CA CYS A 92 12.33 -7.74 2.25
C CYS A 92 13.78 -7.43 1.85
N ASP A 93 14.24 -8.00 0.74
CA ASP A 93 15.60 -7.83 0.24
C ASP A 93 15.92 -6.38 -0.13
N VAL A 94 14.93 -5.62 -0.62
CA VAL A 94 15.08 -4.19 -0.91
C VAL A 94 15.34 -3.41 0.37
N MET A 95 14.65 -3.74 1.47
CA MET A 95 14.91 -3.13 2.77
C MET A 95 16.24 -3.62 3.38
N ALA A 96 16.61 -4.88 3.16
CA ALA A 96 17.94 -5.40 3.50
C ALA A 96 19.06 -4.60 2.82
N ALA A 97 18.92 -4.32 1.53
CA ALA A 97 19.83 -3.47 0.77
C ALA A 97 19.82 -2.02 1.30
N MET A 98 18.63 -1.44 1.52
CA MET A 98 18.46 -0.07 2.03
C MET A 98 19.15 0.17 3.38
N PHE A 99 19.07 -0.81 4.29
CA PHE A 99 19.64 -0.71 5.62
C PHE A 99 21.05 -1.29 5.75
N SER A 100 21.61 -1.85 4.68
CA SER A 100 22.98 -2.36 4.67
C SER A 100 23.95 -1.38 4.01
N GLY A 101 25.24 -1.48 4.37
CA GLY A 101 26.31 -0.78 3.66
C GLY A 101 26.40 0.73 3.92
N LYS A 102 26.52 1.52 2.84
CA LYS A 102 26.90 2.95 2.87
C LYS A 102 25.76 3.92 2.50
N TYR A 103 24.52 3.43 2.38
CA TYR A 103 23.37 4.27 2.06
C TYR A 103 23.05 5.25 3.20
N ALA A 104 22.46 6.41 2.88
CA ALA A 104 22.12 7.41 3.87
C ALA A 104 21.07 6.87 4.86
N GLU A 105 20.16 6.06 4.35
CA GLU A 105 19.09 5.36 5.05
C GLU A 105 19.63 4.40 6.10
N ALA A 106 20.79 3.77 5.87
CA ALA A 106 21.43 2.89 6.85
C ALA A 106 21.87 3.64 8.11
N ARG A 107 22.20 4.94 8.00
CA ARG A 107 22.64 5.80 9.12
C ARG A 107 21.54 6.69 9.68
N SER A 108 20.45 6.87 8.94
CA SER A 108 19.31 7.67 9.38
C SER A 108 18.30 6.82 10.15
N ARG A 109 17.77 7.38 11.24
CA ARG A 109 16.59 6.82 11.92
C ARG A 109 15.30 7.18 11.20
N VAL A 110 15.30 8.26 10.40
CA VAL A 110 14.11 8.75 9.68
C VAL A 110 14.31 8.55 8.19
N VAL A 111 13.41 7.80 7.55
CA VAL A 111 13.50 7.44 6.13
C VAL A 111 12.27 8.00 5.40
N PRO A 112 12.45 8.97 4.48
CA PRO A 112 11.35 9.47 3.67
C PRO A 112 10.95 8.44 2.61
N ILE A 113 9.65 8.20 2.46
CA ILE A 113 9.09 7.34 1.42
C ILE A 113 8.23 8.19 0.48
N HIS A 114 8.43 7.96 -0.82
CA HIS A 114 7.76 8.69 -1.89
C HIS A 114 7.02 7.74 -2.83
N GLY A 115 6.04 8.27 -3.57
CA GLY A 115 5.32 7.50 -4.60
C GLY A 115 4.26 6.52 -4.10
N VAL A 116 4.13 6.33 -2.78
CA VAL A 116 3.09 5.48 -2.16
C VAL A 116 2.25 6.26 -1.15
N SER A 117 1.01 5.85 -0.98
CA SER A 117 0.12 6.37 0.06
C SER A 117 0.48 5.79 1.43
N PRO A 118 0.21 6.52 2.54
CA PRO A 118 0.43 6.02 3.89
C PRO A 118 -0.28 4.69 4.14
N ASP A 119 -1.54 4.57 3.70
CA ASP A 119 -2.36 3.37 3.90
C ASP A 119 -1.75 2.15 3.18
N ALA A 120 -1.31 2.33 1.93
CA ALA A 120 -0.70 1.25 1.17
C ALA A 120 0.64 0.79 1.78
N PHE A 121 1.47 1.75 2.22
CA PHE A 121 2.74 1.43 2.86
C PHE A 121 2.54 0.80 4.24
N LEU A 122 1.53 1.25 4.99
CA LEU A 122 1.18 0.67 6.28
C LEU A 122 0.69 -0.78 6.14
N SER A 123 -0.18 -1.08 5.16
CA SER A 123 -0.57 -2.47 4.86
C SER A 123 0.59 -3.32 4.35
N PHE A 124 1.53 -2.74 3.59
CA PHE A 124 2.76 -3.41 3.20
C PHE A 124 3.62 -3.76 4.42
N LEU A 125 3.79 -2.83 5.37
CA LEU A 125 4.50 -3.11 6.62
C LEU A 125 3.78 -4.19 7.42
N GLU A 126 2.45 -4.11 7.58
CA GLU A 126 1.66 -5.10 8.29
C GLU A 126 1.91 -6.52 7.77
N TYR A 127 1.98 -6.67 6.43
CA TYR A 127 2.33 -7.95 5.81
C TYR A 127 3.71 -8.45 6.23
N LEU A 128 4.73 -7.58 6.34
CA LEU A 128 6.06 -8.00 6.79
C LEU A 128 6.07 -8.51 8.24
N TYR A 129 5.18 -7.99 9.10
CA TYR A 129 5.04 -8.44 10.48
C TYR A 129 4.18 -9.69 10.64
N THR A 130 3.13 -9.84 9.83
CA THR A 130 2.04 -10.80 10.07
C THR A 130 1.91 -11.88 9.01
N ASP A 131 2.58 -11.72 7.87
CA ASP A 131 2.45 -12.56 6.67
C ASP A 131 1.00 -12.62 6.11
N SER A 132 0.15 -11.69 6.54
CA SER A 132 -1.25 -11.57 6.16
C SER A 132 -1.50 -10.25 5.43
N CYS A 133 -2.39 -10.26 4.44
CA CYS A 133 -2.80 -9.05 3.72
C CYS A 133 -4.30 -9.14 3.45
N CYS A 134 -5.07 -8.18 3.96
CA CYS A 134 -6.53 -8.11 3.82
C CYS A 134 -6.97 -6.73 3.32
N PRO A 135 -6.71 -6.37 2.06
CA PRO A 135 -7.15 -5.08 1.53
C PRO A 135 -8.67 -5.00 1.52
N ALA A 136 -9.24 -3.86 1.93
CA ALA A 136 -10.69 -3.67 2.04
C ALA A 136 -11.38 -3.35 0.71
N SER A 137 -10.62 -3.09 -0.36
CA SER A 137 -11.17 -2.76 -1.68
C SER A 137 -10.20 -3.12 -2.80
N VAL A 138 -10.72 -3.16 -4.03
CA VAL A 138 -9.90 -3.30 -5.26
C VAL A 138 -8.84 -2.21 -5.35
N LEU A 139 -9.18 -0.96 -5.03
CA LEU A 139 -8.24 0.16 -5.12
C LEU A 139 -7.12 0.05 -4.09
N GLN A 140 -7.45 -0.36 -2.85
CA GLN A 140 -6.44 -0.61 -1.83
C GLN A 140 -5.56 -1.79 -2.21
N ALA A 141 -6.13 -2.90 -2.69
CA ALA A 141 -5.37 -4.06 -3.15
C ALA A 141 -4.39 -3.68 -4.27
N MET A 142 -4.82 -2.86 -5.23
CA MET A 142 -3.93 -2.33 -6.28
C MET A 142 -2.84 -1.42 -5.72
N ALA A 143 -3.15 -0.57 -4.74
CA ALA A 143 -2.14 0.31 -4.14
C ALA A 143 -1.08 -0.50 -3.38
N VAL A 144 -1.48 -1.55 -2.66
CA VAL A 144 -0.55 -2.47 -1.98
C VAL A 144 0.23 -3.31 -2.99
N LEU A 145 -0.38 -3.74 -4.10
CA LEU A 145 0.30 -4.44 -5.19
C LEU A 145 1.46 -3.60 -5.75
N VAL A 146 1.22 -2.32 -6.01
CA VAL A 146 2.25 -1.37 -6.48
C VAL A 146 3.39 -1.26 -5.47
N CYS A 147 3.05 -1.17 -4.17
CA CYS A 147 4.05 -1.15 -3.11
C CYS A 147 4.85 -2.46 -3.05
N ALA A 148 4.18 -3.61 -3.17
CA ALA A 148 4.80 -4.92 -3.15
C ALA A 148 5.76 -5.12 -4.33
N GLU A 149 5.41 -4.61 -5.51
CA GLU A 149 6.29 -4.60 -6.69
C GLU A 149 7.52 -3.70 -6.45
N MET A 150 7.33 -2.47 -5.97
CA MET A 150 8.42 -1.54 -5.65
C MET A 150 9.45 -2.14 -4.69
N TYR A 151 8.99 -2.87 -3.67
CA TYR A 151 9.85 -3.53 -2.67
C TYR A 151 10.16 -5.01 -2.99
N GLN A 152 9.80 -5.47 -4.20
CA GLN A 152 10.07 -6.82 -4.73
C GLN A 152 9.56 -7.97 -3.83
N VAL A 153 8.46 -7.77 -3.11
CA VAL A 153 7.83 -8.80 -2.26
C VAL A 153 6.80 -9.58 -3.09
N LYS A 154 7.29 -10.55 -3.86
CA LYS A 154 6.48 -11.29 -4.84
C LYS A 154 5.25 -11.98 -4.24
N ARG A 155 5.35 -12.59 -3.05
CA ARG A 155 4.20 -13.27 -2.44
C ARG A 155 3.05 -12.29 -2.13
N LEU A 156 3.37 -11.10 -1.62
CA LEU A 156 2.37 -10.06 -1.38
C LEU A 156 1.74 -9.55 -2.67
N GLN A 157 2.55 -9.40 -3.74
CA GLN A 157 2.06 -9.04 -5.07
C GLN A 157 0.97 -10.04 -5.52
N HIS A 158 1.26 -11.34 -5.48
CA HIS A 158 0.29 -12.39 -5.85
C HIS A 158 -0.96 -12.39 -4.95
N LEU A 159 -0.82 -12.18 -3.63
CA LEU A 159 -1.97 -12.07 -2.73
C LEU A 159 -2.89 -10.92 -3.14
N CYS A 160 -2.33 -9.76 -3.49
CA CYS A 160 -3.11 -8.62 -3.96
C CYS A 160 -3.82 -8.91 -5.29
N GLU A 161 -3.17 -9.61 -6.22
CA GLU A 161 -3.79 -10.05 -7.47
C GLU A 161 -5.02 -10.93 -7.19
N VAL A 162 -4.88 -11.92 -6.31
CA VAL A 162 -6.00 -12.80 -5.88
C VAL A 162 -7.12 -11.99 -5.24
N CYS A 163 -6.81 -11.03 -4.37
CA CYS A 163 -7.82 -10.16 -3.77
C CYS A 163 -8.59 -9.35 -4.82
N VAL A 164 -7.89 -8.76 -5.80
CA VAL A 164 -8.54 -8.00 -6.89
C VAL A 164 -9.48 -8.90 -7.70
N CYS A 165 -9.01 -10.09 -8.08
CA CYS A 165 -9.83 -11.07 -8.80
C CYS A 165 -11.08 -11.45 -8.00
N ALA A 166 -10.92 -11.76 -6.71
CA ALA A 166 -12.03 -12.16 -5.83
C ALA A 166 -13.07 -11.05 -5.68
N TYR A 167 -12.64 -9.79 -5.48
CA TYR A 167 -13.56 -8.66 -5.41
C TYR A 167 -14.33 -8.45 -6.71
N LEU A 168 -13.66 -8.50 -7.87
CA LEU A 168 -14.33 -8.30 -9.16
C LEU A 168 -15.26 -9.47 -9.52
N GLN A 169 -14.86 -10.71 -9.22
CA GLN A 169 -15.65 -11.90 -9.52
C GLN A 169 -16.90 -12.03 -8.65
N SER A 170 -16.85 -11.53 -7.41
CA SER A 170 -18.00 -11.54 -6.50
C SER A 170 -19.04 -10.46 -6.80
N MET A 171 -18.71 -9.45 -7.62
CA MET A 171 -19.65 -8.39 -8.01
C MET A 171 -20.72 -8.90 -8.97
N PRO A 172 -22.02 -8.67 -8.70
CA PRO A 172 -23.08 -8.98 -9.64
C PRO A 172 -23.05 -8.06 -10.86
N SER A 173 -23.57 -8.51 -12.00
CA SER A 173 -23.53 -7.76 -13.28
C SER A 173 -24.09 -6.34 -13.19
N ARG A 174 -25.13 -6.10 -12.38
CA ARG A 174 -25.72 -4.76 -12.17
C ARG A 174 -24.76 -3.80 -11.46
N GLU A 175 -24.03 -4.31 -10.47
CA GLU A 175 -23.01 -3.55 -9.76
C GLU A 175 -21.80 -3.32 -10.67
N LEU A 176 -21.38 -4.33 -11.44
CA LEU A 176 -20.29 -4.21 -12.40
C LEU A 176 -20.57 -3.18 -13.50
N ALA A 177 -21.83 -3.04 -13.92
CA ALA A 177 -22.23 -2.02 -14.90
C ALA A 177 -22.19 -0.60 -14.30
N SER A 178 -22.58 -0.45 -13.03
CA SER A 178 -22.70 0.85 -12.35
C SER A 178 -21.46 1.26 -11.55
N THR A 179 -20.49 0.36 -11.36
CA THR A 179 -19.27 0.66 -10.61
C THR A 179 -18.44 1.73 -11.30
N GLY A 180 -17.90 2.66 -10.50
CA GLY A 180 -16.93 3.67 -10.93
C GLY A 180 -15.53 3.10 -11.14
N ILE A 181 -15.31 1.81 -10.85
CA ILE A 181 -14.02 1.15 -11.07
C ILE A 181 -13.84 0.89 -12.57
N SER A 182 -12.79 1.46 -13.15
CA SER A 182 -12.39 1.19 -14.54
C SER A 182 -11.48 -0.03 -14.61
N VAL A 183 -12.02 -1.13 -15.12
CA VAL A 183 -11.30 -2.40 -15.28
C VAL A 183 -10.16 -2.27 -16.31
N VAL A 184 -10.33 -1.41 -17.33
CA VAL A 184 -9.27 -1.13 -18.31
C VAL A 184 -8.10 -0.39 -17.66
N ARG A 185 -8.37 0.55 -16.74
CA ARG A 185 -7.30 1.19 -15.95
C ARG A 185 -6.61 0.22 -15.00
N LEU A 186 -7.34 -0.74 -14.43
CA LEU A 186 -6.73 -1.81 -13.61
C LEU A 186 -5.81 -2.68 -14.45
N LEU A 187 -6.23 -3.05 -15.66
CA LEU A 187 -5.46 -3.85 -16.61
C LEU A 187 -4.14 -3.16 -16.98
N ARG A 188 -4.19 -1.85 -17.29
CA ARG A 188 -2.98 -1.07 -17.55
C ARG A 188 -2.04 -1.03 -16.34
N ARG A 189 -2.58 -0.82 -15.14
CA ARG A 189 -1.78 -0.86 -13.91
C ARG A 189 -1.15 -2.24 -13.69
N ALA A 190 -1.89 -3.32 -13.91
CA ALA A 190 -1.36 -4.68 -13.78
C ALA A 190 -0.18 -4.91 -14.74
N LYS A 191 -0.31 -4.46 -15.99
CA LYS A 191 0.77 -4.49 -16.99
C LYS A 191 1.99 -3.65 -16.58
N CYS A 192 1.78 -2.41 -16.13
CA CYS A 192 2.85 -1.51 -15.72
C CYS A 192 3.63 -1.99 -14.49
N HIS A 193 2.99 -2.72 -13.57
CA HIS A 193 3.60 -3.25 -12.35
C HIS A 193 3.87 -4.76 -12.43
N ASN A 194 4.05 -5.30 -13.63
CA ASN A 194 4.45 -6.69 -13.86
C ASN A 194 3.59 -7.73 -13.11
N ALA A 195 2.29 -7.45 -12.94
CA ALA A 195 1.29 -8.35 -12.37
C ALA A 195 0.63 -9.13 -13.51
N GLU A 196 1.37 -10.08 -14.07
CA GLU A 196 0.98 -10.78 -15.30
C GLU A 196 -0.28 -11.64 -15.12
N GLN A 197 -0.44 -12.30 -13.97
CA GLN A 197 -1.60 -13.16 -13.72
C GLN A 197 -2.88 -12.32 -13.68
N LEU A 198 -2.86 -11.22 -12.94
CA LEU A 198 -3.96 -10.26 -12.92
C LEU A 198 -4.23 -9.65 -14.30
N TYR A 199 -3.19 -9.28 -15.05
CA TYR A 199 -3.36 -8.72 -16.39
C TYR A 199 -4.11 -9.68 -17.33
N ILE A 200 -3.66 -10.94 -17.40
CA ILE A 200 -4.29 -11.99 -18.20
C ILE A 200 -5.72 -12.21 -17.72
N TRP A 201 -5.91 -12.35 -16.40
CA TRP A 201 -7.23 -12.57 -15.82
C TRP A 201 -8.20 -11.43 -16.15
N LEU A 202 -7.76 -10.17 -16.09
CA LEU A 202 -8.59 -9.01 -16.43
C LEU A 202 -9.03 -9.02 -17.89
N LEU A 203 -8.18 -9.43 -18.83
CA LEU A 203 -8.58 -9.62 -20.23
C LEU A 203 -9.70 -10.66 -20.36
N HIS A 204 -9.55 -11.80 -19.71
CA HIS A 204 -10.59 -12.83 -19.67
C HIS A 204 -11.87 -12.35 -19.00
N PHE A 205 -11.74 -11.58 -17.92
CA PHE A 205 -12.88 -11.03 -17.18
C PHE A 205 -13.67 -10.04 -18.03
N ILE A 206 -13.00 -9.16 -18.78
CA ILE A 206 -13.61 -8.25 -19.75
C ILE A 206 -14.31 -9.06 -20.85
N ALA A 207 -13.63 -10.07 -21.41
CA ALA A 207 -14.17 -10.91 -22.46
C ALA A 207 -15.44 -11.67 -22.01
N ASN A 208 -15.45 -12.25 -20.82
CA ASN A 208 -16.61 -12.97 -20.29
C ASN A 208 -17.80 -12.06 -19.98
N ASN A 209 -17.54 -10.78 -19.69
CA ASN A 209 -18.56 -9.77 -19.41
C ASN A 209 -18.66 -8.73 -20.55
N TYR A 210 -18.41 -9.16 -21.79
CA TYR A 210 -18.25 -8.28 -22.95
C TYR A 210 -19.44 -7.33 -23.14
N LEU A 211 -20.67 -7.79 -22.93
CA LEU A 211 -21.87 -6.96 -23.09
C LEU A 211 -21.91 -5.76 -22.13
N ILE A 212 -21.31 -5.88 -20.95
CA ILE A 212 -21.24 -4.79 -19.98
C ILE A 212 -20.14 -3.81 -20.39
N PHE A 213 -18.95 -4.35 -20.64
CA PHE A 213 -17.76 -3.52 -20.87
C PHE A 213 -17.75 -2.86 -22.24
N SER A 214 -18.27 -3.48 -23.30
CA SER A 214 -18.32 -2.89 -24.64
C SER A 214 -19.12 -1.58 -24.72
N HIS A 215 -20.02 -1.34 -23.77
CA HIS A 215 -20.78 -0.09 -23.66
C HIS A 215 -20.09 0.97 -22.79
N LYS A 216 -19.05 0.63 -22.03
CA LYS A 216 -18.32 1.60 -21.22
C LYS A 216 -17.33 2.40 -22.09
N PRO A 217 -17.15 3.71 -21.83
CA PRO A 217 -16.28 4.56 -22.66
C PRO A 217 -14.81 4.14 -22.59
N ASP A 218 -14.37 3.62 -21.45
CA ASP A 218 -13.01 3.12 -21.23
C ASP A 218 -12.71 1.83 -21.99
N PHE A 219 -13.68 1.20 -22.65
CA PHE A 219 -13.41 0.08 -23.55
C PHE A 219 -12.63 0.49 -24.80
N MET A 220 -12.80 1.73 -25.26
CA MET A 220 -12.06 2.25 -26.42
C MET A 220 -10.57 2.43 -26.13
N GLU A 221 -10.20 2.48 -24.87
CA GLU A 221 -8.84 2.67 -24.37
C GLU A 221 -7.95 1.40 -24.44
N LEU A 222 -8.51 0.23 -24.80
CA LEU A 222 -7.75 -1.00 -25.02
C LEU A 222 -6.86 -0.90 -26.27
N SER A 223 -5.66 -1.48 -26.20
CA SER A 223 -4.78 -1.62 -27.37
C SER A 223 -5.40 -2.53 -28.43
N GLU A 224 -4.87 -2.52 -29.65
CA GLU A 224 -5.34 -3.41 -30.72
C GLU A 224 -5.20 -4.90 -30.33
N GLU A 225 -4.04 -5.29 -29.80
CA GLU A 225 -3.78 -6.66 -29.34
C GLU A 225 -4.71 -7.11 -28.20
N GLU A 226 -4.98 -6.21 -27.25
CA GLU A 226 -5.89 -6.45 -26.13
C GLU A 226 -7.32 -6.62 -26.62
N ARG A 227 -7.76 -5.75 -27.54
CA ARG A 227 -9.09 -5.79 -28.15
C ARG A 227 -9.31 -7.05 -28.97
N ASP A 228 -8.33 -7.45 -29.77
CA ASP A 228 -8.38 -8.69 -30.54
C ASP A 228 -8.46 -9.92 -29.62
N THR A 229 -7.71 -9.90 -28.53
CA THR A 229 -7.76 -10.96 -27.51
C THR A 229 -9.15 -11.03 -26.87
N VAL A 230 -9.72 -9.89 -26.48
CA VAL A 230 -11.08 -9.80 -25.92
C VAL A 230 -12.13 -10.26 -26.92
N GLU A 231 -12.08 -9.81 -28.17
CA GLU A 231 -13.02 -10.21 -29.23
C GLU A 231 -12.93 -11.70 -29.57
N ARG A 232 -11.74 -12.30 -29.47
CA ARG A 232 -11.55 -13.74 -29.67
C ARG A 232 -12.15 -14.56 -28.53
N LEU A 233 -12.00 -14.09 -27.29
CA LEU A 233 -12.38 -14.82 -26.07
C LEU A 233 -13.76 -14.44 -25.53
N ARG A 234 -14.45 -13.51 -26.17
CA ARG A 234 -15.71 -12.92 -25.67
C ARG A 234 -16.81 -13.95 -25.45
N TRP A 235 -17.61 -13.68 -24.42
CA TRP A 235 -18.92 -14.26 -24.23
C TRP A 235 -19.99 -13.16 -24.22
N PRO A 236 -21.09 -13.29 -24.98
CA PRO A 236 -21.36 -14.33 -25.97
C PRO A 236 -20.52 -14.19 -27.26
N SER A 237 -20.26 -15.32 -27.92
CA SER A 237 -19.50 -15.36 -29.18
C SER A 237 -20.23 -14.64 -30.32
N ARG A 238 -19.49 -14.21 -31.35
CA ARG A 238 -20.08 -13.54 -32.53
C ARG A 238 -21.09 -14.43 -33.25
N GLY A 239 -20.78 -15.71 -33.43
CA GLY A 239 -21.69 -16.68 -34.04
C GLY A 239 -22.99 -16.83 -33.26
N TYR A 240 -22.90 -16.96 -31.92
CA TYR A 240 -24.09 -17.05 -31.07
C TYR A 240 -25.01 -15.82 -31.21
N LEU A 241 -24.45 -14.61 -31.25
CA LEU A 241 -25.26 -13.39 -31.40
C LEU A 241 -25.91 -13.29 -32.79
N GLN A 242 -25.24 -13.74 -33.85
CA GLN A 242 -25.81 -13.80 -35.19
C GLN A 242 -27.01 -14.77 -35.21
N GLU A 243 -26.82 -15.99 -34.73
CA GLU A 243 -27.87 -17.00 -34.62
C GLU A 243 -29.05 -16.51 -33.76
N LEU A 244 -28.77 -15.85 -32.63
CA LEU A 244 -29.79 -15.28 -31.76
C LEU A 244 -30.60 -14.19 -32.49
N ASN A 245 -29.95 -13.32 -33.24
CA ASN A 245 -30.61 -12.27 -34.02
C ASN A 245 -31.51 -12.87 -35.11
N GLU A 246 -31.01 -13.86 -35.85
CA GLU A 246 -31.81 -14.61 -36.84
C GLU A 246 -33.03 -15.28 -36.21
N TYR A 247 -32.85 -15.95 -35.06
CA TYR A 247 -33.92 -16.59 -34.33
C TYR A 247 -34.98 -15.58 -33.87
N GLN A 248 -34.57 -14.43 -33.33
CA GLN A 248 -35.46 -13.35 -32.92
C GLN A 248 -36.24 -12.77 -34.10
N GLN A 249 -35.60 -12.59 -35.26
CA GLN A 249 -36.26 -12.14 -36.49
C GLN A 249 -37.29 -13.15 -36.99
N LYS A 250 -36.94 -14.44 -37.01
CA LYS A 250 -37.88 -15.54 -37.37
C LYS A 250 -39.10 -15.54 -36.44
N ARG A 251 -38.90 -15.42 -35.12
CA ARG A 251 -39.99 -15.32 -34.14
C ARG A 251 -40.87 -14.08 -34.32
N ARG A 252 -40.28 -12.92 -34.63
CA ARG A 252 -41.04 -11.68 -34.93
C ARG A 252 -41.90 -11.86 -36.18
N LYS A 253 -41.36 -12.49 -37.24
CA LYS A 253 -42.11 -12.84 -38.46
C LYS A 253 -43.28 -13.78 -38.15
N LEU A 254 -43.03 -14.86 -37.39
CA LEU A 254 -44.05 -15.83 -36.95
C LEU A 254 -45.15 -15.21 -36.08
N ARG A 255 -44.82 -14.25 -35.20
CA ARG A 255 -45.83 -13.51 -34.42
C ARG A 255 -46.68 -12.61 -35.31
N ARG A 256 -46.08 -11.91 -36.27
CA ARG A 256 -46.81 -11.06 -37.22
C ARG A 256 -47.76 -11.87 -38.09
N THR A 257 -47.34 -13.03 -38.61
CA THR A 257 -48.23 -13.89 -39.41
C THR A 257 -49.37 -14.47 -38.60
N ARG A 258 -49.19 -14.75 -37.29
CA ARG A 258 -50.29 -15.20 -36.41
C ARG A 258 -51.31 -14.12 -36.05
N CYS A 259 -50.90 -12.84 -36.03
CA CYS A 259 -51.81 -11.72 -35.74
C CYS A 259 -52.59 -11.21 -36.98
N CYS A 260 -52.17 -11.57 -38.20
CA CYS A 260 -52.89 -11.21 -39.44
C CYS A 260 -53.97 -12.22 -39.88
N VAL A 261 -54.23 -13.27 -39.08
CA VAL A 261 -55.24 -14.32 -39.37
C VAL A 261 -56.45 -14.18 -38.43
N MET A 262 -56.71 -12.98 -37.91
CA MET A 262 -58.00 -12.59 -37.29
C MET A 262 -58.57 -11.40 -38.05
#